data_AF-A0A0M1P6A8-F1
#
_entry.id   AF-A0A0M1P6A8-F1
#
_cell.length_a   1.000
_cell.length_b   1.000
_cell.length_c   1.000
_cell.angle_alpha   90.00
_cell.angle_beta   90.00
_cell.angle_gamma   90.00
#
_symmetry.space_group_name_H-M   'P 1'
#
loop_
_entity.id
_entity.type
_entity.pdbx_description
1 polymer ?
#
loop_
_entity_poly.entity_id
_entity_poly.type
_entity_poly.pdbx_seq_one_letter_code
_entity_poly.pdbx_strand_id
1 'polypeptide(L)'
;MKLLKIMLLLFGGLCLMGMGCTDRNTEPEVTLGQSEKSGDDIRIPHNERLHLSTDKKWIEQEGHQSDLIRLQWTAERAKPAIVWVDEKGKDKTAIISHDKANNPEQHDHKHISFETTMSPTGQYANQLFTRFEIPFDTDISEIRTHSSNFNVMSGILRVAGESETNRDIQFSVSGEENETTPRWAIRADSTKESGKNTGADLQFIRYSDDGEVVDSPLTIQRSDGNVGIGTNDPDTKLDVNGDKLRIRDKYTPASSIAACSQGQMAWDDQYVYVCVAQNSWKRTELSSW
;
A
#
# COMPACT_ATOMS: atom_id res chain seq x y z
N MET A 1 105.62 -10.91 0.99
CA MET A 1 106.21 -12.22 1.39
C MET A 1 105.08 -13.06 1.98
N LYS A 2 104.74 -14.28 1.56
CA LYS A 2 105.26 -15.23 0.53
C LYS A 2 104.05 -15.79 -0.25
N LEU A 3 104.07 -15.86 -1.59
CA LEU A 3 104.21 -17.09 -2.40
C LEU A 3 103.29 -18.28 -1.98
N LEU A 4 102.30 -18.64 -2.81
CA LEU A 4 102.30 -19.78 -3.78
C LEU A 4 101.99 -21.15 -3.10
N LYS A 5 101.29 -22.15 -3.67
CA LYS A 5 101.00 -22.50 -5.08
C LYS A 5 99.86 -23.56 -5.17
N ILE A 6 98.99 -23.45 -6.19
CA ILE A 6 98.34 -24.51 -7.02
C ILE A 6 98.04 -25.92 -6.41
N MET A 7 96.77 -26.38 -6.50
CA MET A 7 96.42 -27.59 -7.29
C MET A 7 94.95 -27.63 -7.74
N LEU A 8 94.72 -28.15 -8.95
CA LEU A 8 93.43 -28.27 -9.65
C LEU A 8 93.05 -29.76 -9.77
N LEU A 9 91.77 -30.11 -9.64
CA LEU A 9 91.23 -31.41 -10.05
C LEU A 9 89.75 -31.26 -10.44
N LEU A 10 89.41 -31.63 -11.68
CA LEU A 10 88.04 -31.70 -12.21
C LEU A 10 87.43 -33.09 -11.92
N PHE A 11 86.10 -33.20 -11.85
CA PHE A 11 85.28 -33.88 -12.88
C PHE A 11 83.75 -33.79 -12.62
N GLY A 12 82.96 -33.79 -13.72
CA GLY A 12 81.48 -33.74 -13.75
C GLY A 12 80.92 -32.31 -13.75
N GLY A 13 80.26 -31.79 -14.80
CA GLY A 13 79.44 -32.42 -15.84
C GLY A 13 77.98 -32.45 -15.37
N LEU A 14 77.02 -31.72 -15.95
CA LEU A 14 76.70 -31.60 -17.38
C LEU A 14 76.01 -30.25 -17.71
N CYS A 15 76.14 -29.76 -18.95
CA CYS A 15 75.33 -28.64 -19.48
C CYS A 15 74.08 -29.15 -20.21
N LEU A 16 72.95 -28.44 -20.14
CA LEU A 16 72.38 -27.72 -21.31
C LEU A 16 71.10 -26.90 -21.01
N MET A 17 70.89 -25.89 -21.85
CA MET A 17 69.89 -24.81 -21.84
C MET A 17 68.41 -25.24 -21.75
N GLY A 18 67.58 -24.36 -21.16
CA GLY A 18 66.13 -24.30 -21.38
C GLY A 18 65.56 -22.93 -20.96
N MET A 19 64.78 -22.29 -21.83
CA MET A 19 64.04 -21.05 -21.52
C MET A 19 62.87 -21.35 -20.56
N GLY A 20 62.54 -20.42 -19.66
CA GLY A 20 61.37 -20.53 -18.76
C GLY A 20 60.96 -19.17 -18.20
N CYS A 21 59.70 -18.80 -18.42
CA CYS A 21 59.13 -17.47 -18.19
C CYS A 21 59.20 -16.98 -16.73
N THR A 22 59.20 -15.64 -16.58
CA THR A 22 58.98 -14.96 -15.31
C THR A 22 57.48 -14.77 -15.04
N ASP A 23 56.93 -15.51 -14.07
CA ASP A 23 55.62 -15.18 -13.51
C ASP A 23 55.79 -14.48 -12.16
N ARG A 24 55.74 -13.14 -12.19
CA ARG A 24 55.26 -12.37 -11.05
C ARG A 24 53.73 -12.43 -11.10
N ASN A 25 53.09 -12.89 -10.01
CA ASN A 25 51.66 -12.69 -9.83
C ASN A 25 51.37 -11.18 -9.70
N THR A 26 51.15 -10.52 -10.83
CA THR A 26 50.38 -9.28 -10.87
C THR A 26 48.92 -9.65 -10.67
N GLU A 27 48.31 -9.14 -9.60
CA GLU A 27 46.86 -8.96 -9.57
C GLU A 27 46.44 -8.22 -10.84
N PRO A 28 45.26 -8.49 -11.42
CA PRO A 28 44.79 -7.74 -12.57
C PRO A 28 44.62 -6.28 -12.15
N GLU A 29 45.52 -5.42 -12.63
CA GLU A 29 45.43 -3.98 -12.46
C GLU A 29 44.09 -3.54 -13.09
N VAL A 30 43.11 -3.23 -12.24
CA VAL A 30 41.82 -2.71 -12.68
C VAL A 30 42.08 -1.31 -13.20
N THR A 31 42.32 -1.22 -14.51
CA THR A 31 42.46 0.05 -15.21
C THR A 31 41.13 0.79 -15.16
N LEU A 32 40.93 1.57 -14.10
CA LEU A 32 39.93 2.61 -14.03
C LEU A 32 40.20 3.57 -15.20
N GLY A 33 39.42 3.42 -16.27
CA GLY A 33 39.50 4.29 -17.43
C GLY A 33 39.39 5.74 -16.97
N GLN A 34 40.36 6.57 -17.37
CA GLN A 34 40.35 7.98 -17.00
C GLN A 34 39.07 8.64 -17.49
N SER A 35 38.44 9.44 -16.61
CA SER A 35 37.21 10.15 -16.95
C SER A 35 37.48 11.23 -17.99
N GLU A 36 37.21 10.94 -19.26
CA GLU A 36 37.19 11.97 -20.30
C GLU A 36 35.94 12.85 -20.12
N LYS A 37 36.15 14.14 -19.84
CA LYS A 37 35.10 15.16 -19.89
C LYS A 37 34.63 15.36 -21.33
N SER A 38 33.31 15.30 -21.55
CA SER A 38 32.70 15.55 -22.87
C SER A 38 31.53 16.53 -22.77
N GLY A 39 31.67 17.56 -21.93
CA GLY A 39 30.64 18.56 -21.65
C GLY A 39 30.17 18.47 -20.21
N ASP A 40 28.86 18.59 -20.02
CA ASP A 40 28.18 18.58 -18.72
C ASP A 40 27.74 17.16 -18.28
N ASP A 41 28.34 16.10 -18.84
CA ASP A 41 27.99 14.70 -18.59
C ASP A 41 28.78 14.06 -17.42
N ILE A 42 28.08 13.30 -16.57
CA ILE A 42 28.70 12.46 -15.53
C ILE A 42 28.89 11.05 -16.10
N ARG A 43 30.15 10.65 -16.31
CA ARG A 43 30.52 9.30 -16.74
C ARG A 43 30.99 8.46 -15.55
N ILE A 44 30.27 7.38 -15.27
CA ILE A 44 30.67 6.37 -14.29
C ILE A 44 31.26 5.18 -15.07
N PRO A 45 32.51 4.74 -14.80
CA PRO A 45 33.10 3.60 -15.49
C PRO A 45 32.35 2.29 -15.18
N HIS A 46 32.48 1.31 -16.07
CA HIS A 46 31.79 0.02 -15.96
C HIS A 46 32.03 -0.63 -14.58
N ASN A 47 30.93 -0.91 -13.90
CA ASN A 47 30.89 -1.62 -12.63
C ASN A 47 29.59 -2.44 -12.59
N GLU A 48 29.57 -3.54 -11.85
CA GLU A 48 28.44 -4.49 -11.81
C GLU A 48 27.16 -3.94 -11.16
N ARG A 49 27.16 -2.68 -10.70
CA ARG A 49 26.15 -2.12 -9.79
C ARG A 49 25.42 -0.88 -10.32
N LEU A 50 25.96 -0.18 -11.31
CA LEU A 50 25.38 1.08 -11.81
C LEU A 50 25.66 1.31 -13.30
N HIS A 51 24.59 1.40 -14.08
CA HIS A 51 24.56 1.79 -15.49
C HIS A 51 23.67 3.04 -15.66
N LEU A 52 24.00 3.93 -16.60
CA LEU A 52 23.31 5.21 -16.81
C LEU A 52 23.35 5.57 -18.31
N SER A 53 22.18 5.86 -18.91
CA SER A 53 22.00 6.10 -20.36
C SER A 53 20.75 6.97 -20.62
N THR A 54 20.63 7.64 -21.78
CA THR A 54 19.44 8.46 -22.19
C THR A 54 19.26 8.47 -23.73
N ASP A 55 18.05 8.28 -24.29
CA ASP A 55 17.79 8.23 -25.76
C ASP A 55 16.32 8.54 -26.24
N LYS A 56 16.03 8.62 -27.56
CA LYS A 56 14.70 8.91 -28.19
C LYS A 56 14.48 8.16 -29.53
N LYS A 57 13.26 7.95 -30.05
CA LYS A 57 11.90 8.39 -29.63
C LYS A 57 11.04 7.18 -29.21
N TRP A 58 9.77 7.07 -29.62
CA TRP A 58 8.93 5.92 -29.30
C TRP A 58 7.81 5.61 -30.32
N ILE A 59 7.69 4.32 -30.65
CA ILE A 59 6.52 3.58 -31.14
C ILE A 59 6.58 2.18 -30.48
N GLU A 60 5.43 1.64 -30.02
CA GLU A 60 5.36 0.43 -29.19
C GLU A 60 5.92 -0.84 -29.85
N GLN A 61 5.59 -1.07 -31.13
CA GLN A 61 6.02 -2.23 -31.91
C GLN A 61 7.52 -2.20 -32.27
N GLU A 62 8.21 -1.10 -31.97
CA GLU A 62 9.62 -0.86 -32.29
C GLU A 62 10.52 -0.83 -31.02
N GLY A 63 9.95 -0.98 -29.81
CA GLY A 63 10.70 -1.37 -28.60
C GLY A 63 11.62 -0.31 -27.99
N HIS A 64 11.33 0.98 -28.13
CA HIS A 64 12.19 2.05 -27.63
C HIS A 64 11.93 2.45 -26.16
N GLN A 65 12.95 2.97 -25.48
CA GLN A 65 12.87 3.62 -24.16
C GLN A 65 13.41 5.05 -24.29
N SER A 66 12.80 6.02 -23.58
CA SER A 66 13.13 7.46 -23.64
C SER A 66 14.44 7.84 -22.88
N ASP A 67 14.70 9.15 -22.72
CA ASP A 67 15.77 9.77 -21.90
C ASP A 67 15.63 9.40 -20.41
N LEU A 68 15.78 8.12 -20.08
CA LEU A 68 15.46 7.55 -18.78
C LEU A 68 16.74 7.07 -18.12
N ILE A 69 16.97 7.50 -16.87
CA ILE A 69 17.95 6.88 -15.98
C ILE A 69 17.59 5.38 -15.84
N ARG A 70 18.24 4.54 -16.63
CA ARG A 70 17.98 3.08 -16.66
C ARG A 70 18.74 2.39 -15.54
N LEU A 71 18.03 2.11 -14.46
CA LEU A 71 18.51 1.19 -13.42
C LEU A 71 18.21 -0.24 -13.87
N GLN A 72 19.25 -1.04 -14.13
CA GLN A 72 19.14 -2.39 -14.65
C GLN A 72 19.42 -3.43 -13.55
N TRP A 73 18.60 -4.49 -13.49
CA TRP A 73 18.96 -5.71 -12.76
C TRP A 73 20.13 -6.41 -13.45
N THR A 74 21.29 -6.45 -12.79
CA THR A 74 22.50 -7.13 -13.28
C THR A 74 22.58 -8.60 -12.86
N ALA A 75 21.70 -9.05 -11.97
CA ALA A 75 21.56 -10.42 -11.50
C ALA A 75 20.13 -10.68 -10.98
N GLU A 76 19.73 -11.95 -10.83
CA GLU A 76 18.38 -12.35 -10.37
C GLU A 76 17.97 -11.72 -9.02
N ARG A 77 18.94 -11.57 -8.10
CA ARG A 77 18.73 -10.97 -6.77
C ARG A 77 19.22 -9.51 -6.67
N ALA A 78 19.49 -8.86 -7.80
CA ALA A 78 19.85 -7.45 -7.82
C ALA A 78 18.69 -6.57 -7.35
N LYS A 79 19.03 -5.43 -6.73
CA LYS A 79 18.06 -4.45 -6.22
C LYS A 79 18.45 -3.06 -6.73
N PRO A 80 18.12 -2.72 -8.00
CA PRO A 80 18.31 -1.37 -8.51
C PRO A 80 17.61 -0.35 -7.59
N ALA A 81 18.36 0.67 -7.19
CA ALA A 81 17.93 1.62 -6.18
C ALA A 81 18.50 3.02 -6.42
N ILE A 82 17.73 4.04 -6.00
CA ILE A 82 18.21 5.41 -5.77
C ILE A 82 18.15 5.62 -4.26
N VAL A 83 19.27 5.92 -3.62
CA VAL A 83 19.38 6.06 -2.16
C VAL A 83 19.95 7.43 -1.81
N TRP A 84 19.32 8.09 -0.84
CA TRP A 84 19.80 9.35 -0.25
C TRP A 84 20.34 9.08 1.15
N VAL A 85 21.53 9.60 1.42
CA VAL A 85 22.28 9.43 2.68
C VAL A 85 22.50 10.76 3.40
N ASP A 86 22.76 10.73 4.71
CA ASP A 86 23.23 11.89 5.48
C ASP A 86 24.73 12.16 5.31
N GLU A 87 25.23 13.21 5.98
CA GLU A 87 26.62 13.63 5.94
C GLU A 87 27.62 12.59 6.49
N LYS A 88 27.12 11.51 7.12
CA LYS A 88 27.89 10.38 7.63
C LYS A 88 27.75 9.12 6.76
N GLY A 89 27.08 9.24 5.61
CA GLY A 89 26.84 8.13 4.69
C GLY A 89 25.79 7.13 5.16
N LYS A 90 24.88 7.51 6.09
CA LYS A 90 23.76 6.65 6.50
C LYS A 90 22.51 6.96 5.70
N ASP A 91 21.86 5.92 5.19
CA ASP A 91 20.60 6.01 4.46
C ASP A 91 19.52 6.81 5.21
N LYS A 92 18.65 7.47 4.44
CA LYS A 92 17.48 8.24 4.90
C LYS A 92 16.22 7.91 4.13
N THR A 93 16.33 7.88 2.81
CA THR A 93 15.23 7.54 1.92
C THR A 93 15.77 6.74 0.74
N ALA A 94 14.94 5.86 0.18
CA ALA A 94 15.27 5.12 -1.02
C ALA A 94 14.05 4.93 -1.93
N ILE A 95 14.31 4.81 -3.23
CA ILE A 95 13.38 4.24 -4.20
C ILE A 95 14.05 2.96 -4.70
N ILE A 96 13.44 1.81 -4.46
CA ILE A 96 14.04 0.49 -4.74
C ILE A 96 13.04 -0.31 -5.57
N SER A 97 13.53 -1.12 -6.51
CA SER A 97 12.71 -2.14 -7.16
C SER A 97 13.40 -3.50 -7.08
N HIS A 98 12.65 -4.54 -6.73
CA HIS A 98 13.18 -5.91 -6.69
C HIS A 98 12.09 -6.99 -6.76
N ASP A 99 12.49 -8.17 -7.25
CA ASP A 99 11.67 -9.38 -7.29
C ASP A 99 11.87 -10.30 -6.07
N LYS A 100 13.08 -10.24 -5.48
CA LYS A 100 13.55 -11.26 -4.54
C LYS A 100 13.63 -10.72 -3.11
N ALA A 101 13.15 -11.49 -2.14
CA ALA A 101 13.26 -11.14 -0.73
C ALA A 101 14.74 -11.04 -0.32
N ASN A 102 15.10 -10.24 0.70
CA ASN A 102 16.51 -10.17 1.15
C ASN A 102 16.99 -11.51 1.72
N ASN A 103 16.16 -12.14 2.57
CA ASN A 103 16.38 -13.51 3.02
C ASN A 103 15.96 -14.50 1.92
N PRO A 104 16.82 -15.43 1.45
CA PRO A 104 16.43 -16.47 0.49
C PRO A 104 15.39 -17.47 1.01
N GLU A 105 15.21 -17.58 2.33
CA GLU A 105 14.20 -18.45 2.95
C GLU A 105 12.80 -17.81 3.03
N GLN A 106 12.70 -16.50 2.76
CA GLN A 106 11.44 -15.78 2.72
C GLN A 106 10.86 -15.84 1.30
N HIS A 107 9.52 -15.95 1.19
CA HIS A 107 8.83 -15.89 -0.09
C HIS A 107 9.18 -14.59 -0.85
N ASP A 108 9.43 -14.73 -2.16
CA ASP A 108 9.77 -13.64 -3.05
C ASP A 108 8.62 -12.63 -3.16
N HIS A 109 8.95 -11.37 -3.42
CA HIS A 109 7.95 -10.31 -3.54
C HIS A 109 8.45 -9.25 -4.52
N LYS A 110 7.61 -9.01 -5.52
CA LYS A 110 7.86 -8.12 -6.66
C LYS A 110 7.19 -6.78 -6.43
N HIS A 111 7.97 -5.75 -6.15
CA HIS A 111 7.44 -4.39 -6.04
C HIS A 111 8.49 -3.32 -6.32
N ILE A 112 8.01 -2.13 -6.65
CA ILE A 112 8.75 -0.88 -6.44
C ILE A 112 8.31 -0.26 -5.11
N SER A 113 9.27 0.05 -4.24
CA SER A 113 9.06 0.65 -2.92
C SER A 113 9.59 2.08 -2.86
N PHE A 114 8.92 2.90 -2.04
CA PHE A 114 9.46 4.13 -1.48
C PHE A 114 9.69 3.88 0.02
N GLU A 115 10.94 3.97 0.42
CA GLU A 115 11.38 3.62 1.78
C GLU A 115 11.89 4.86 2.50
N THR A 116 11.57 4.97 3.79
CA THR A 116 12.07 6.05 4.65
C THR A 116 12.49 5.53 6.01
N THR A 117 13.54 6.12 6.57
CA THR A 117 14.05 5.69 7.87
C THR A 117 13.01 5.78 8.98
N MET A 118 12.93 4.74 9.80
CA MET A 118 12.19 4.76 11.06
C MET A 118 12.74 5.83 12.02
N SER A 119 11.86 6.40 12.85
CA SER A 119 12.19 7.44 13.83
C SER A 119 13.49 7.13 14.60
N PRO A 120 14.41 8.10 14.79
CA PRO A 120 15.63 7.90 15.59
C PRO A 120 15.39 7.46 17.04
N THR A 121 14.16 7.60 17.55
CA THR A 121 13.73 7.18 18.90
C THR A 121 12.88 5.90 18.91
N GLY A 122 12.62 5.30 17.75
CA GLY A 122 11.82 4.08 17.61
C GLY A 122 12.62 2.78 17.77
N GLN A 123 11.92 1.65 17.87
CA GLN A 123 12.52 0.31 18.04
C GLN A 123 13.55 -0.04 16.94
N TYR A 124 13.27 0.33 15.69
CA TYR A 124 14.13 0.08 14.53
C TYR A 124 14.85 1.36 14.06
N ALA A 125 15.31 2.19 15.00
CA ALA A 125 15.81 3.53 14.74
C ALA A 125 16.80 3.64 13.57
N ASN A 126 16.51 4.54 12.63
CA ASN A 126 17.31 4.84 11.43
C ASN A 126 17.43 3.70 10.40
N GLN A 127 16.64 2.62 10.50
CA GLN A 127 16.56 1.60 9.44
C GLN A 127 15.55 2.04 8.37
N LEU A 128 15.85 1.80 7.09
CA LEU A 128 14.88 1.97 6.00
C LEU A 128 13.74 0.96 6.16
N PHE A 129 12.51 1.44 5.95
CA PHE A 129 11.29 0.65 5.93
C PHE A 129 10.41 1.14 4.77
N THR A 130 9.82 0.22 4.03
CA THR A 130 8.78 0.50 3.04
C THR A 130 7.65 1.31 3.65
N ARG A 131 7.27 2.40 2.99
CA ARG A 131 6.12 3.25 3.37
C ARG A 131 4.98 3.15 2.38
N PHE A 132 5.34 2.97 1.13
CA PHE A 132 4.48 2.91 -0.03
C PHE A 132 5.13 1.94 -1.00
N GLU A 133 4.36 0.98 -1.50
CA GLU A 133 4.80 0.02 -2.50
C GLU A 133 3.72 -0.18 -3.55
N ILE A 134 4.17 -0.52 -4.76
CA ILE A 134 3.30 -0.92 -5.87
C ILE A 134 3.86 -2.23 -6.43
N PRO A 135 3.08 -3.33 -6.46
CA PRO A 135 3.49 -4.55 -7.13
C PRO A 135 3.51 -4.37 -8.65
N PHE A 136 4.30 -5.20 -9.32
CA PHE A 136 4.37 -5.27 -10.78
C PHE A 136 4.20 -6.72 -11.25
N ASP A 137 4.02 -6.90 -12.58
CA ASP A 137 3.59 -8.15 -13.20
C ASP A 137 2.20 -8.64 -12.73
N THR A 138 1.31 -7.71 -12.33
CA THR A 138 -0.06 -8.00 -11.88
C THR A 138 -1.10 -7.21 -12.69
N ASP A 139 -2.26 -7.81 -12.97
CA ASP A 139 -3.37 -7.16 -13.68
C ASP A 139 -4.01 -6.01 -12.87
N ILE A 140 -3.89 -6.07 -11.54
CA ILE A 140 -4.35 -5.04 -10.59
C ILE A 140 -3.12 -4.42 -9.91
N SER A 141 -3.02 -3.09 -9.98
CA SER A 141 -1.99 -2.32 -9.29
C SER A 141 -2.48 -1.95 -7.89
N GLU A 142 -2.19 -2.81 -6.91
CA GLU A 142 -2.60 -2.59 -5.53
C GLU A 142 -1.57 -1.75 -4.78
N ILE A 143 -1.88 -0.46 -4.57
CA ILE A 143 -1.04 0.45 -3.80
C ILE A 143 -1.14 0.11 -2.32
N ARG A 144 -0.03 -0.30 -1.69
CA ARG A 144 0.03 -0.67 -0.27
C ARG A 144 0.87 0.33 0.51
N THR A 145 0.51 0.55 1.78
CA THR A 145 1.27 1.40 2.70
C THR A 145 1.41 0.74 4.07
N HIS A 146 2.56 0.92 4.71
CA HIS A 146 2.93 0.21 5.94
C HIS A 146 3.15 1.18 7.10
N SER A 147 2.40 0.99 8.20
CA SER A 147 2.42 1.88 9.38
C SER A 147 2.16 3.36 9.05
N SER A 148 1.16 3.62 8.21
CA SER A 148 0.88 4.93 7.60
C SER A 148 -0.53 5.45 7.91
N ASN A 149 -0.66 6.79 7.96
CA ASN A 149 -1.96 7.48 7.99
C ASN A 149 -2.15 8.21 6.65
N PHE A 150 -3.27 7.96 5.96
CA PHE A 150 -3.62 8.69 4.73
C PHE A 150 -4.38 9.98 5.06
N ASN A 151 -3.92 11.12 4.56
CA ASN A 151 -4.49 12.44 4.83
C ASN A 151 -4.71 13.20 3.52
N VAL A 152 -5.94 13.66 3.27
CA VAL A 152 -6.29 14.52 2.12
C VAL A 152 -6.45 15.95 2.59
N MET A 153 -5.44 16.79 2.35
CA MET A 153 -5.45 18.20 2.74
C MET A 153 -6.15 19.05 1.68
N SER A 154 -7.16 19.82 2.08
CA SER A 154 -7.87 20.81 1.24
C SER A 154 -8.46 20.27 -0.08
N GLY A 155 -8.76 18.97 -0.14
CA GLY A 155 -9.26 18.29 -1.34
C GLY A 155 -10.32 17.23 -1.03
N ILE A 156 -10.60 16.36 -2.00
CA ILE A 156 -11.56 15.25 -1.87
C ILE A 156 -10.87 13.91 -2.07
N LEU A 157 -11.24 12.90 -1.27
CA LEU A 157 -11.03 11.50 -1.62
C LEU A 157 -12.16 11.09 -2.57
N ARG A 158 -11.81 10.51 -3.72
CA ARG A 158 -12.77 10.08 -4.74
C ARG A 158 -12.58 8.60 -5.04
N VAL A 159 -13.64 7.82 -4.85
CA VAL A 159 -13.80 6.49 -5.45
C VAL A 159 -14.69 6.65 -6.67
N ALA A 160 -14.27 6.11 -7.81
CA ALA A 160 -14.99 6.19 -9.08
C ALA A 160 -14.90 4.85 -9.80
N GLY A 161 -15.93 4.53 -10.58
CA GLY A 161 -16.03 3.33 -11.40
C GLY A 161 -16.92 3.62 -12.61
N GLU A 162 -16.98 2.66 -13.54
CA GLU A 162 -17.84 2.75 -14.72
C GLU A 162 -19.33 2.60 -14.36
N SER A 163 -20.22 2.78 -15.34
CA SER A 163 -21.66 2.52 -15.16
C SER A 163 -21.87 1.09 -14.67
N GLU A 164 -22.84 0.90 -13.77
CA GLU A 164 -23.21 -0.43 -13.26
C GLU A 164 -22.06 -1.17 -12.53
N THR A 165 -21.13 -0.42 -11.92
CA THR A 165 -20.08 -0.97 -11.03
C THR A 165 -20.29 -0.58 -9.56
N ASN A 166 -19.91 -1.47 -8.66
CA ASN A 166 -19.83 -1.15 -7.22
C ASN A 166 -18.64 -0.20 -6.97
N ARG A 167 -18.84 0.83 -6.17
CA ARG A 167 -17.77 1.74 -5.71
C ARG A 167 -17.66 1.60 -4.19
N ASP A 168 -16.67 0.85 -3.75
CA ASP A 168 -16.51 0.44 -2.36
C ASP A 168 -15.37 1.19 -1.66
N ILE A 169 -15.55 1.45 -0.36
CA ILE A 169 -14.49 1.60 0.62
C ILE A 169 -14.60 0.41 1.56
N GLN A 170 -13.61 -0.48 1.56
CA GLN A 170 -13.65 -1.74 2.30
C GLN A 170 -12.83 -1.70 3.59
N PHE A 171 -13.34 -2.39 4.61
CA PHE A 171 -12.65 -2.72 5.84
C PHE A 171 -12.42 -4.24 5.85
N SER A 172 -11.17 -4.64 5.72
CA SER A 172 -10.75 -6.03 5.49
C SER A 172 -9.78 -6.50 6.57
N VAL A 173 -9.67 -7.82 6.74
CA VAL A 173 -8.61 -8.46 7.52
C VAL A 173 -7.51 -8.88 6.53
N SER A 174 -6.25 -8.66 6.89
CA SER A 174 -5.09 -9.15 6.13
C SER A 174 -4.77 -10.59 6.52
N GLY A 175 -4.63 -11.47 5.54
CA GLY A 175 -4.14 -12.85 5.67
C GLY A 175 -2.63 -12.97 5.46
N GLU A 176 -2.18 -14.18 5.14
CA GLU A 176 -0.82 -14.44 4.66
C GLU A 176 -0.64 -13.90 3.23
N GLU A 177 0.62 -13.76 2.77
CA GLU A 177 0.99 -13.31 1.42
C GLU A 177 0.34 -11.99 0.95
N ASN A 178 -0.14 -11.18 1.90
CA ASN A 178 -0.89 -9.94 1.71
C ASN A 178 -2.31 -10.11 1.12
N GLU A 179 -2.88 -11.31 1.17
CA GLU A 179 -4.31 -11.53 0.91
C GLU A 179 -5.15 -10.62 1.83
N THR A 180 -6.31 -10.15 1.34
CA THR A 180 -7.27 -9.45 2.19
C THR A 180 -8.67 -10.01 2.02
N THR A 181 -9.36 -10.25 3.14
CA THR A 181 -10.75 -10.72 3.14
C THR A 181 -11.64 -9.62 3.69
N PRO A 182 -12.67 -9.16 2.96
CA PRO A 182 -13.53 -8.09 3.43
C PRO A 182 -14.35 -8.52 4.64
N ARG A 183 -14.71 -7.55 5.48
CA ARG A 183 -15.63 -7.71 6.61
C ARG A 183 -16.77 -6.71 6.56
N TRP A 184 -16.46 -5.48 6.16
CA TRP A 184 -17.44 -4.44 5.89
C TRP A 184 -17.09 -3.65 4.64
N ALA A 185 -18.09 -3.09 3.96
CA ALA A 185 -17.87 -2.04 2.96
C ALA A 185 -18.88 -0.91 3.11
N ILE A 186 -18.45 0.31 2.81
CA ILE A 186 -19.33 1.42 2.45
C ILE A 186 -19.36 1.42 0.92
N ARG A 187 -20.53 1.19 0.33
CA ARG A 187 -20.73 0.94 -1.10
C ARG A 187 -21.68 1.96 -1.71
N ALA A 188 -21.36 2.48 -2.89
CA ALA A 188 -22.37 2.92 -3.85
C ALA A 188 -22.62 1.77 -4.84
N ASP A 189 -23.84 1.23 -4.87
CA ASP A 189 -24.14 -0.06 -5.50
C ASP A 189 -24.23 -0.01 -7.03
N SER A 190 -24.10 -1.15 -7.69
CA SER A 190 -24.11 -1.26 -9.16
C SER A 190 -25.46 -0.94 -9.83
N THR A 191 -26.46 -0.42 -9.11
CA THR A 191 -27.77 -0.10 -9.70
C THR A 191 -27.65 1.01 -10.75
N LYS A 192 -28.18 0.76 -11.95
CA LYS A 192 -28.02 1.64 -13.12
C LYS A 192 -28.56 3.05 -12.87
N GLU A 193 -27.70 4.06 -13.03
CA GLU A 193 -28.10 5.46 -12.96
C GLU A 193 -28.83 5.90 -14.23
N SER A 194 -30.16 5.89 -14.20
CA SER A 194 -31.02 6.24 -15.37
C SER A 194 -31.42 7.73 -15.43
N GLY A 195 -30.84 8.57 -14.55
CA GLY A 195 -31.16 9.98 -14.38
C GLY A 195 -32.17 10.22 -13.24
N LYS A 196 -32.55 11.49 -13.02
CA LYS A 196 -33.44 11.92 -11.92
C LYS A 196 -33.04 11.39 -10.53
N ASN A 197 -31.73 11.27 -10.28
CA ASN A 197 -31.14 10.70 -9.05
C ASN A 197 -31.45 9.21 -8.79
N THR A 198 -32.02 8.47 -9.74
CA THR A 198 -32.20 7.02 -9.62
C THR A 198 -30.88 6.27 -9.83
N GLY A 199 -30.84 4.99 -9.41
CA GLY A 199 -29.65 4.14 -9.44
C GLY A 199 -28.75 4.32 -8.21
N ALA A 200 -27.60 3.65 -8.23
CA ALA A 200 -26.50 3.69 -7.25
C ALA A 200 -26.89 4.14 -5.82
N ASP A 201 -27.43 3.23 -5.04
CA ASP A 201 -27.81 3.49 -3.64
C ASP A 201 -26.59 3.36 -2.71
N LEU A 202 -26.63 4.07 -1.57
CA LEU A 202 -25.57 4.01 -0.56
C LEU A 202 -25.88 2.89 0.44
N GLN A 203 -24.98 1.92 0.56
CA GLN A 203 -25.17 0.72 1.36
C GLN A 203 -23.98 0.51 2.31
N PHE A 204 -24.27 -0.02 3.50
CA PHE A 204 -23.26 -0.59 4.40
C PHE A 204 -23.39 -2.10 4.31
N ILE A 205 -22.39 -2.75 3.70
CA ILE A 205 -22.36 -4.19 3.43
C ILE A 205 -21.63 -4.92 4.54
N ARG A 206 -22.14 -6.08 4.96
CA ARG A 206 -21.39 -7.06 5.74
C ARG A 206 -20.95 -8.24 4.89
N TYR A 207 -19.78 -8.75 5.20
CA TYR A 207 -19.23 -9.96 4.61
C TYR A 207 -19.08 -11.06 5.66
N SER A 208 -19.09 -12.32 5.22
CA SER A 208 -18.81 -13.50 6.03
C SER A 208 -17.31 -13.59 6.35
N ASP A 209 -16.92 -14.58 7.16
CA ASP A 209 -15.50 -14.82 7.39
C ASP A 209 -14.76 -15.27 6.11
N ASP A 210 -15.47 -15.91 5.18
CA ASP A 210 -14.97 -16.33 3.87
C ASP A 210 -14.97 -15.19 2.82
N GLY A 211 -15.44 -13.99 3.17
CA GLY A 211 -15.48 -12.83 2.27
C GLY A 211 -16.71 -12.75 1.36
N GLU A 212 -17.72 -13.60 1.55
CA GLU A 212 -18.99 -13.57 0.82
C GLU A 212 -19.93 -12.50 1.37
N VAL A 213 -20.74 -11.86 0.52
CA VAL A 213 -21.74 -10.87 0.96
C VAL A 213 -22.82 -11.56 1.80
N VAL A 214 -23.10 -11.03 3.00
CA VAL A 214 -24.18 -11.54 3.86
C VAL A 214 -25.45 -10.71 3.69
N ASP A 215 -25.36 -9.41 3.92
CA ASP A 215 -26.49 -8.48 3.87
C ASP A 215 -26.04 -7.01 3.81
N SER A 216 -26.99 -6.14 3.50
CA SER A 216 -26.89 -4.68 3.63
C SER A 216 -27.72 -4.23 4.85
N PRO A 217 -27.19 -4.27 6.08
CA PRO A 217 -27.96 -3.87 7.29
C PRO A 217 -28.43 -2.42 7.30
N LEU A 218 -27.82 -1.53 6.52
CA LEU A 218 -28.22 -0.12 6.35
C LEU A 218 -28.09 0.27 4.88
N THR A 219 -29.19 0.77 4.30
CA THR A 219 -29.29 1.27 2.93
C THR A 219 -29.93 2.65 2.92
N ILE A 220 -29.44 3.54 2.06
CA ILE A 220 -30.02 4.87 1.82
C ILE A 220 -30.26 5.02 0.32
N GLN A 221 -31.53 5.12 -0.07
CA GLN A 221 -31.91 5.26 -1.47
C GLN A 221 -31.53 6.65 -2.00
N ARG A 222 -30.84 6.68 -3.14
CA ARG A 222 -30.34 7.92 -3.78
C ARG A 222 -31.49 8.76 -4.36
N SER A 223 -32.56 8.10 -4.80
CA SER A 223 -33.72 8.69 -5.45
C SER A 223 -34.46 9.70 -4.57
N ASP A 224 -34.62 9.39 -3.28
CA ASP A 224 -35.43 10.17 -2.34
C ASP A 224 -34.87 10.29 -0.91
N GLY A 225 -33.78 9.60 -0.57
CA GLY A 225 -33.16 9.61 0.76
C GLY A 225 -33.86 8.74 1.81
N ASN A 226 -34.71 7.77 1.43
CA ASN A 226 -35.26 6.79 2.38
C ASN A 226 -34.16 5.92 2.99
N VAL A 227 -34.25 5.70 4.30
CA VAL A 227 -33.28 4.89 5.06
C VAL A 227 -33.92 3.54 5.42
N GLY A 228 -33.37 2.46 4.87
CA GLY A 228 -33.74 1.09 5.21
C GLY A 228 -32.77 0.49 6.24
N ILE A 229 -33.32 -0.11 7.30
CA ILE A 229 -32.59 -0.95 8.26
C ILE A 229 -33.01 -2.40 8.02
N GLY A 230 -32.07 -3.23 7.55
CA GLY A 230 -32.36 -4.62 7.14
C GLY A 230 -33.23 -4.77 5.88
N THR A 231 -33.38 -3.70 5.09
CA THR A 231 -34.05 -3.70 3.78
C THR A 231 -33.34 -2.77 2.81
N ASN A 232 -33.34 -3.11 1.53
CA ASN A 232 -32.81 -2.28 0.44
C ASN A 232 -33.90 -1.45 -0.26
N ASP A 233 -35.18 -1.79 -0.01
CA ASP A 233 -36.34 -1.16 -0.63
C ASP A 233 -37.25 -0.50 0.45
N PRO A 234 -36.76 0.54 1.17
CA PRO A 234 -37.55 1.24 2.19
C PRO A 234 -38.72 2.03 1.57
N ASP A 235 -39.96 1.74 2.00
CA ASP A 235 -41.18 2.42 1.51
C ASP A 235 -41.34 3.85 2.08
N THR A 236 -40.61 4.18 3.15
CA THR A 236 -40.68 5.48 3.80
C THR A 236 -39.33 5.94 4.35
N LYS A 237 -39.28 7.17 4.87
CA LYS A 237 -38.03 7.86 5.25
C LYS A 237 -37.18 7.10 6.27
N LEU A 238 -37.82 6.31 7.13
CA LEU A 238 -37.17 5.30 7.96
C LEU A 238 -38.03 4.03 7.94
N ASP A 239 -37.50 2.99 7.30
CA ASP A 239 -38.10 1.66 7.26
C ASP A 239 -37.20 0.67 8.03
N VAL A 240 -37.79 -0.19 8.85
CA VAL A 240 -37.07 -1.12 9.72
C VAL A 240 -37.67 -2.50 9.54
N ASN A 241 -36.94 -3.36 8.81
CA ASN A 241 -37.31 -4.75 8.61
C ASN A 241 -36.96 -5.57 9.87
N GLY A 242 -37.80 -5.46 10.89
CA GLY A 242 -37.64 -6.15 12.16
C GLY A 242 -38.92 -6.16 12.99
N ASP A 243 -39.06 -7.15 13.86
CA ASP A 243 -40.25 -7.34 14.70
C ASP A 243 -40.24 -6.49 15.99
N LYS A 244 -39.13 -5.78 16.27
CA LYS A 244 -38.89 -5.05 17.52
C LYS A 244 -38.06 -3.78 17.28
N LEU A 245 -38.50 -2.65 17.83
CA LEU A 245 -37.71 -1.43 17.99
C LEU A 245 -37.36 -1.25 19.48
N ARG A 246 -36.08 -1.06 19.81
CA ARG A 246 -35.62 -0.85 21.19
C ARG A 246 -35.11 0.58 21.41
N ILE A 247 -35.88 1.38 22.13
CA ILE A 247 -35.43 2.65 22.73
C ILE A 247 -34.86 2.32 24.11
N ARG A 248 -33.60 2.69 24.39
CA ARG A 248 -32.89 2.22 25.60
C ARG A 248 -33.24 2.99 26.86
N ASP A 249 -33.22 4.31 26.76
CA ASP A 249 -33.45 5.19 27.90
C ASP A 249 -34.93 5.52 28.02
N LYS A 250 -35.44 5.50 29.25
CA LYS A 250 -36.80 5.94 29.56
C LYS A 250 -36.86 7.45 29.74
N TYR A 251 -38.00 8.04 29.38
CA TYR A 251 -38.28 9.46 29.56
C TYR A 251 -39.74 9.66 29.96
N THR A 252 -39.93 10.12 31.19
CA THR A 252 -41.22 10.58 31.71
C THR A 252 -41.31 12.11 31.53
N PRO A 253 -42.20 12.63 30.68
CA PRO A 253 -42.47 14.06 30.61
C PRO A 253 -42.92 14.60 31.98
N ALA A 254 -42.28 15.66 32.47
CA ALA A 254 -42.57 16.24 33.79
C ALA A 254 -44.02 16.74 33.96
N SER A 255 -44.72 17.01 32.86
CA SER A 255 -46.16 17.29 32.81
C SER A 255 -46.68 17.11 31.38
N SER A 256 -48.00 17.17 31.18
CA SER A 256 -48.61 17.18 29.85
C SER A 256 -48.21 18.38 28.99
N ILE A 257 -47.64 19.44 29.59
CA ILE A 257 -47.15 20.64 28.91
C ILE A 257 -45.62 20.78 28.94
N ALA A 258 -44.90 19.71 29.32
CA ALA A 258 -43.44 19.69 29.26
C ALA A 258 -42.94 19.91 27.82
N ALA A 259 -41.77 20.54 27.68
CA ALA A 259 -41.23 20.92 26.39
C ALA A 259 -41.06 19.70 25.46
N CYS A 260 -41.63 19.78 24.25
CA CYS A 260 -41.54 18.75 23.22
C CYS A 260 -41.95 19.26 21.84
N SER A 261 -41.51 18.58 20.79
CA SER A 261 -41.89 18.82 19.40
C SER A 261 -42.81 17.72 18.88
N GLN A 262 -43.75 18.09 18.01
CA GLN A 262 -44.74 17.17 17.44
C GLN A 262 -44.08 15.92 16.83
N GLY A 263 -44.64 14.74 17.11
CA GLY A 263 -44.14 13.45 16.65
C GLY A 263 -43.07 12.82 17.55
N GLN A 264 -42.54 13.52 18.55
CA GLN A 264 -41.66 12.91 19.54
C GLN A 264 -42.40 11.81 20.33
N MET A 265 -41.77 10.64 20.44
CA MET A 265 -42.26 9.51 21.20
C MET A 265 -41.28 9.19 22.34
N ALA A 266 -41.82 8.76 23.47
CA ALA A 266 -41.05 8.34 24.65
C ALA A 266 -41.79 7.23 25.40
N TRP A 267 -41.11 6.60 26.36
CA TRP A 267 -41.69 5.56 27.20
C TRP A 267 -41.11 5.62 28.61
N ASP A 268 -41.86 5.11 29.59
CA ASP A 268 -41.38 4.76 30.92
C ASP A 268 -41.99 3.43 31.39
N ASP A 269 -41.79 3.07 32.65
CA ASP A 269 -42.23 1.79 33.20
C ASP A 269 -43.77 1.62 33.23
N GLN A 270 -44.54 2.69 32.97
CA GLN A 270 -46.01 2.72 33.05
C GLN A 270 -46.71 3.22 31.77
N TYR A 271 -46.04 3.99 30.91
CA TYR A 271 -46.68 4.67 29.79
C TYR A 271 -45.82 4.74 28.52
N VAL A 272 -46.49 4.77 27.37
CA VAL A 272 -45.93 5.31 26.11
C VAL A 272 -46.48 6.71 25.91
N TYR A 273 -45.60 7.67 25.63
CA TYR A 273 -45.90 9.08 25.43
C TYR A 273 -45.72 9.48 23.97
N VAL A 274 -46.60 10.36 23.48
CA VAL A 274 -46.50 10.99 22.16
C VAL A 274 -46.76 12.49 22.29
N CYS A 275 -45.84 13.31 21.81
CA CYS A 275 -46.02 14.76 21.70
C CYS A 275 -46.88 15.05 20.45
N VAL A 276 -48.15 15.43 20.63
CA VAL A 276 -49.11 15.57 19.52
C VAL A 276 -49.12 16.96 18.90
N ALA A 277 -48.56 17.95 19.61
CA ALA A 277 -48.31 19.31 19.17
C ALA A 277 -47.19 19.91 20.04
N GLN A 278 -46.63 21.06 19.69
CA GLN A 278 -45.59 21.72 20.49
C GLN A 278 -45.98 21.80 21.97
N ASN A 279 -45.13 21.27 22.85
CA ASN A 279 -45.31 21.21 24.30
C ASN A 279 -46.67 20.59 24.71
N SER A 280 -47.12 19.52 24.04
CA SER A 280 -48.40 18.87 24.28
C SER A 280 -48.25 17.35 24.24
N TRP A 281 -48.00 16.75 25.41
CA TRP A 281 -47.88 15.30 25.57
C TRP A 281 -49.26 14.64 25.77
N LYS A 282 -49.47 13.54 25.04
CA LYS A 282 -50.47 12.51 25.31
C LYS A 282 -49.75 11.22 25.71
N ARG A 283 -50.46 10.30 26.36
CA ARG A 283 -49.93 8.99 26.74
C ARG A 283 -50.98 7.90 26.75
N THR A 284 -50.54 6.66 26.57
CA THR A 284 -51.33 5.45 26.84
C THR A 284 -50.65 4.64 27.93
N GLU A 285 -51.44 4.00 28.80
CA GLU A 285 -50.96 3.14 29.87
C GLU A 285 -50.46 1.81 29.32
N LEU A 286 -49.40 1.28 29.91
CA LEU A 286 -48.87 -0.05 29.68
C LEU A 286 -49.44 -0.99 30.75
N SER A 287 -49.99 -2.12 30.32
CA SER A 287 -50.52 -3.17 31.19
C SER A 287 -49.83 -4.51 30.90
N SER A 288 -49.80 -5.39 31.90
CA SER A 288 -49.46 -6.80 31.68
C SER A 288 -50.50 -7.46 30.78
N TRP A 289 -50.04 -8.37 29.92
CA TRP A 289 -50.87 -9.26 29.10
C TRP A 289 -51.24 -10.53 29.87
#